data_AF-A0A6P2AGK3-F1
#
_entry.id   AF-A0A6P2AGK3-F1
#
_cell.length_a   1.000
_cell.length_b   1.000
_cell.length_c   1.000
_cell.angle_alpha   90.00
_cell.angle_beta   90.00
_cell.angle_gamma   90.00
#
_symmetry.space_group_name_H-M   'P 1'
#
loop_
_entity.id
_entity.type
_entity.pdbx_description
1 polymer ?
#
loop_
_entity_poly.entity_id
_entity_poly.type
_entity_poly.pdbx_seq_one_letter_code
_entity_poly.pdbx_strand_id
1 'polypeptide(L)'
;MLDKSQSPSAYQELQKLLDKLKKNLSNGINYPEQITEIDQILPLLLNSTTEEQVSLVTEIHRELRLLKTELLFLSALKNSAKQTSKIQAIQERLTKISGFTELLS
;
A
#
# COMPACT_ATOMS: atom_id res chain seq x y z
N MET A 1 -30.99 -9.33 -14.91
CA MET A 1 -30.27 -9.53 -13.63
C MET A 1 -28.81 -9.26 -13.94
N LEU A 2 -28.27 -8.12 -13.53
CA LEU A 2 -26.87 -7.78 -13.76
C LEU A 2 -26.03 -8.56 -12.76
N ASP A 3 -25.19 -9.42 -13.29
CA ASP A 3 -24.22 -10.23 -12.58
C ASP A 3 -23.36 -9.30 -11.70
N LYS A 4 -23.50 -9.42 -10.37
CA LYS A 4 -22.64 -8.72 -9.42
C LYS A 4 -21.29 -9.42 -9.46
N SER A 5 -20.52 -9.17 -10.51
CA SER A 5 -19.12 -9.55 -10.61
C SER A 5 -18.47 -9.09 -9.31
N GLN A 6 -18.08 -10.05 -8.47
CA GLN A 6 -17.62 -9.81 -7.11
C GLN A 6 -16.46 -8.82 -7.17
N SER A 7 -16.72 -7.57 -6.82
CA SER A 7 -15.65 -6.59 -6.63
C SER A 7 -14.76 -7.15 -5.52
N PRO A 8 -13.45 -7.31 -5.75
CA PRO A 8 -12.55 -7.85 -4.74
C PRO A 8 -12.65 -7.01 -3.46
N SER A 9 -12.52 -7.65 -2.30
CA SER A 9 -12.60 -6.91 -1.04
C SER A 9 -11.48 -5.86 -0.96
N ALA A 10 -11.68 -4.79 -0.18
CA ALA A 10 -10.67 -3.75 0.00
C ALA A 10 -9.30 -4.33 0.43
N TYR A 11 -9.32 -5.40 1.23
CA TYR A 11 -8.13 -6.12 1.66
C TYR A 11 -7.44 -6.91 0.53
N GLN A 12 -8.21 -7.51 -0.38
CA GLN A 12 -7.65 -8.18 -1.57
C GLN A 12 -7.00 -7.18 -2.52
N GLU A 13 -7.62 -6.01 -2.73
CA GLU A 13 -7.02 -4.93 -3.53
C GLU A 13 -5.75 -4.38 -2.86
N LEU A 14 -5.76 -4.22 -1.54
CA LEU A 14 -4.57 -3.87 -0.77
C LEU A 14 -3.45 -4.90 -0.97
N GLN A 15 -3.74 -6.19 -0.83
CA GLN A 15 -2.73 -7.23 -1.00
C GLN A 15 -2.12 -7.22 -2.41
N LYS A 16 -2.95 -7.07 -3.46
CA LYS A 16 -2.49 -6.93 -4.84
C LYS A 16 -1.57 -5.72 -5.02
N LEU A 17 -1.91 -4.57 -4.44
CA LEU A 17 -1.06 -3.37 -4.46
C LEU A 17 0.29 -3.65 -3.79
N LEU A 18 0.30 -4.29 -2.61
CA LEU A 18 1.54 -4.60 -1.90
C LEU A 18 2.45 -5.52 -2.73
N ASP A 19 1.88 -6.54 -3.38
CA ASP A 19 2.63 -7.47 -4.22
C ASP A 19 3.20 -6.79 -5.47
N LYS A 20 2.41 -5.93 -6.13
CA LYS A 20 2.88 -5.09 -7.25
C LYS A 20 4.04 -4.18 -6.81
N LEU A 21 3.91 -3.52 -5.66
CA LEU A 21 4.95 -2.64 -5.13
C LEU A 21 6.25 -3.39 -4.83
N LYS A 22 6.17 -4.56 -4.16
CA LYS A 22 7.32 -5.43 -3.90
C LYS A 22 8.04 -5.81 -5.21
N LYS A 23 7.28 -6.16 -6.25
CA LYS A 23 7.85 -6.50 -7.58
C LYS A 23 8.49 -5.29 -8.27
N ASN A 24 7.84 -4.13 -8.24
CA ASN A 24 8.31 -2.93 -8.93
C ASN A 24 9.55 -2.32 -8.27
N LEU A 25 9.66 -2.42 -6.95
CA LEU A 25 10.87 -2.02 -6.20
C LEU A 25 12.11 -2.78 -6.66
N SER A 26 11.98 -4.08 -6.92
CA SER A 26 13.07 -4.92 -7.43
C SER A 26 13.49 -4.56 -8.86
N ASN A 27 12.59 -3.94 -9.63
CA ASN A 27 12.79 -3.64 -11.05
C ASN A 27 13.17 -2.17 -11.32
N GLY A 28 13.24 -1.31 -10.28
CA GLY A 28 13.59 0.10 -10.42
C GLY A 28 12.57 0.95 -11.20
N ILE A 29 11.30 0.55 -11.18
CA ILE A 29 10.22 1.19 -11.96
C ILE A 29 9.69 2.43 -11.21
N ASN A 30 9.19 3.44 -11.95
CA ASN A 30 8.54 4.62 -11.38
C ASN A 30 7.19 4.24 -10.71
N TYR A 31 6.78 4.97 -9.66
CA TYR A 31 5.63 4.61 -8.80
C TYR A 31 4.34 5.45 -8.92
N PRO A 32 4.07 6.24 -9.99
CA PRO A 32 2.91 7.14 -10.03
C PRO A 32 1.58 6.38 -10.04
N GLU A 33 1.55 5.21 -10.69
CA GLU A 33 0.37 4.34 -10.69
C GLU A 33 0.09 3.82 -9.28
N GLN A 34 1.09 3.32 -8.56
CA GLN A 34 0.90 2.78 -7.21
C GLN A 34 0.54 3.87 -6.20
N ILE A 35 1.03 5.10 -6.38
CA ILE A 35 0.58 6.26 -5.58
C ILE A 35 -0.92 6.50 -5.77
N THR A 36 -1.40 6.40 -7.02
CA THR A 36 -2.83 6.56 -7.35
C THR A 36 -3.66 5.39 -6.79
N GLU A 37 -3.16 4.16 -6.88
CA GLU A 37 -3.80 2.97 -6.29
C GLU A 37 -3.92 3.10 -4.76
N ILE A 38 -2.91 3.66 -4.07
CA ILE A 38 -3.00 3.95 -2.63
C ILE A 38 -4.18 4.90 -2.34
N ASP A 39 -4.31 5.99 -3.09
CA ASP A 39 -5.40 6.96 -2.89
C ASP A 39 -6.78 6.36 -3.10
N GLN A 40 -6.89 5.34 -3.97
CA GLN A 40 -8.14 4.60 -4.20
C GLN A 40 -8.44 3.60 -3.09
N ILE A 41 -7.42 2.95 -2.52
CA ILE A 41 -7.60 1.91 -1.49
C ILE A 41 -7.92 2.50 -0.11
N LEU A 42 -7.32 3.63 0.26
CA LEU A 42 -7.55 4.27 1.57
C LEU A 42 -9.03 4.45 1.94
N PRO A 43 -9.90 5.02 1.08
CA PRO A 43 -11.32 5.15 1.40
C PRO A 43 -12.05 3.80 1.43
N LEU A 44 -11.63 2.83 0.61
CA LEU A 44 -12.24 1.49 0.57
C LEU A 44 -12.01 0.74 1.89
N LEU A 45 -10.82 0.86 2.47
CA LEU A 45 -10.52 0.26 3.77
C LEU A 45 -11.41 0.83 4.88
N LEU A 46 -11.50 2.16 4.97
CA LEU A 46 -12.33 2.83 5.98
C LEU A 46 -13.80 2.46 5.88
N ASN A 47 -14.34 2.38 4.65
CA ASN A 47 -15.74 2.02 4.41
C ASN A 47 -16.06 0.54 4.68
N SER A 48 -15.03 -0.32 4.75
CA SER A 48 -15.17 -1.77 4.98
C SER A 48 -14.81 -2.19 6.41
N THR A 49 -14.59 -1.22 7.31
CA THR A 49 -14.05 -1.46 8.66
C THR A 49 -15.18 -1.72 9.67
N THR A 50 -15.06 -2.78 10.46
CA THR A 50 -15.91 -3.01 11.65
C THR A 50 -15.28 -2.35 12.88
N GLU A 51 -16.06 -2.10 13.94
CA GLU A 51 -15.56 -1.48 15.19
C GLU A 51 -14.35 -2.25 15.78
N GLU A 52 -14.38 -3.58 15.72
CA GLU A 52 -13.31 -4.46 16.19
C GLU A 52 -12.01 -4.31 15.36
N GLN A 53 -12.11 -3.86 14.12
CA GLN A 53 -10.99 -3.70 13.19
C GLN A 53 -10.44 -2.27 13.13
N VAL A 54 -11.15 -1.27 13.71
CA VAL A 54 -10.81 0.16 13.59
C VAL A 54 -9.36 0.46 13.96
N SER A 55 -8.86 -0.10 15.06
CA SER A 55 -7.49 0.15 15.50
C SER A 55 -6.48 -0.30 14.45
N LEU A 56 -6.67 -1.49 13.89
CA LEU A 56 -5.73 -2.09 12.94
C LEU A 56 -5.83 -1.43 11.57
N VAL A 57 -7.04 -1.10 11.11
CA VAL A 57 -7.24 -0.34 9.87
C VAL A 57 -6.65 1.08 9.98
N THR A 58 -6.71 1.70 11.17
CA THR A 58 -6.07 3.00 11.41
C THR A 58 -4.55 2.94 11.22
N GLU A 59 -3.90 1.88 11.73
CA GLU A 59 -2.47 1.66 11.53
C GLU A 59 -2.12 1.36 10.06
N ILE A 60 -2.92 0.55 9.36
CA ILE A 60 -2.75 0.32 7.92
C ILE A 60 -2.86 1.62 7.15
N HIS A 61 -3.88 2.43 7.42
CA HIS A 61 -4.12 3.70 6.76
C HIS A 61 -2.97 4.70 7.03
N ARG A 62 -2.44 4.72 8.26
CA ARG A 62 -1.24 5.51 8.60
C ARG A 62 -0.03 5.07 7.81
N GLU A 63 0.28 3.77 7.78
CA GLU A 63 1.44 3.25 7.07
C GLU A 63 1.33 3.44 5.55
N LEU A 64 0.14 3.30 4.97
CA LEU A 64 -0.11 3.59 3.55
C LEU A 64 0.14 5.05 3.18
N ARG A 65 -0.24 6.01 4.03
CA ARG A 65 0.06 7.44 3.80
C ARG A 65 1.56 7.72 3.83
N LEU A 66 2.27 7.07 4.75
CA LEU A 66 3.72 7.23 4.85
C LEU A 66 4.43 6.55 3.67
N LEU A 67 3.97 5.38 3.25
CA LEU A 67 4.43 4.69 2.05
C LEU A 67 4.25 5.56 0.80
N LYS A 68 3.07 6.16 0.60
CA LYS A 68 2.83 7.12 -0.49
C LYS A 68 3.86 8.25 -0.49
N THR A 69 4.12 8.82 0.69
CA THR A 69 5.11 9.89 0.86
C THR A 69 6.51 9.42 0.45
N GLU A 70 6.91 8.22 0.85
CA GLU A 70 8.21 7.66 0.47
C GLU A 70 8.33 7.35 -1.02
N LEU A 71 7.27 6.86 -1.66
CA LEU A 71 7.23 6.64 -3.11
C LEU A 71 7.37 7.96 -3.88
N LEU A 72 6.72 9.03 -3.42
CA LEU A 72 6.87 10.38 -3.97
C LEU A 72 8.30 10.90 -3.82
N PHE A 73 8.93 10.67 -2.66
CA PHE A 73 10.33 11.04 -2.48
C PHE A 73 11.25 10.21 -3.38
N LEU A 74 11.05 8.89 -3.45
CA LEU A 74 11.87 8.00 -4.25
C LEU A 74 11.82 8.38 -5.74
N SER A 75 10.64 8.71 -6.28
CA SER A 75 10.49 9.11 -7.69
C SER A 75 11.17 10.45 -8.02
N ALA A 76 11.31 11.34 -7.03
CA ALA A 76 12.00 12.63 -7.20
C ALA A 76 13.52 12.55 -6.97
N LEU A 77 14.03 11.47 -6.36
CA LEU A 77 15.45 11.33 -6.03
C LEU A 77 16.29 10.96 -7.26
N LYS A 78 17.38 11.70 -7.47
CA LYS A 78 18.39 11.42 -8.51
C LYS A 78 19.67 10.77 -7.96
N ASN A 79 19.86 10.78 -6.63
CA ASN A 79 21.06 10.27 -5.97
C ASN A 79 20.84 8.81 -5.56
N SER A 80 21.69 7.91 -6.07
CA SER A 80 21.57 6.46 -5.86
C SER A 80 21.66 6.03 -4.39
N ALA A 81 22.56 6.62 -3.60
CA ALA A 81 22.67 6.30 -2.17
C ALA A 81 21.39 6.65 -1.41
N LYS A 82 20.79 7.83 -1.71
CA LYS A 82 19.50 8.24 -1.13
C LYS A 82 18.34 7.39 -1.64
N GLN A 83 18.38 6.92 -2.89
CA GLN A 83 17.39 5.99 -3.42
C GLN A 83 17.43 4.67 -2.66
N THR A 84 18.62 4.10 -2.40
CA THR A 84 18.77 2.86 -1.64
C THR A 84 18.17 2.97 -0.24
N SER A 85 18.49 4.04 0.51
CA SER A 85 17.90 4.24 1.84
C SER A 85 16.38 4.39 1.81
N LYS A 86 15.83 4.98 0.74
CA LYS A 86 14.37 5.09 0.57
C LYS A 86 13.71 3.78 0.18
N ILE A 87 14.34 2.99 -0.68
CA ILE A 87 13.88 1.64 -1.02
C ILE A 87 13.81 0.78 0.24
N GLN A 88 14.82 0.85 1.11
CA GLN A 88 14.81 0.11 2.37
C GLN A 88 13.66 0.55 3.29
N ALA A 89 13.44 1.86 3.46
CA ALA A 89 12.32 2.37 4.25
C ALA A 89 10.95 1.87 3.70
N ILE A 90 10.81 1.88 2.38
CA ILE A 90 9.61 1.37 1.70
C ILE A 90 9.43 -0.14 1.97
N GLN A 91 10.50 -0.94 1.90
CA GLN A 91 10.44 -2.37 2.19
C GLN A 91 10.04 -2.67 3.63
N GLU A 92 10.55 -1.90 4.60
CA GLU A 92 10.16 -2.01 6.01
C GLU A 92 8.66 -1.69 6.19
N ARG A 93 8.15 -0.67 5.50
CA ARG A 93 6.71 -0.34 5.53
C ARG A 93 5.84 -1.41 4.89
N LEU A 94 6.22 -1.91 3.73
CA LEU A 94 5.47 -2.98 3.07
C LEU A 94 5.38 -4.21 3.97
N THR A 95 6.45 -4.54 4.70
CA THR A 95 6.45 -5.61 5.70
C THR A 95 5.46 -5.33 6.84
N LYS A 96 5.46 -4.12 7.40
CA LYS A 96 4.51 -3.73 8.46
C LYS A 96 3.05 -3.80 7.99
N ILE A 97 2.76 -3.25 6.81
CA ILE A 97 1.40 -3.26 6.25
C ILE A 97 0.96 -4.71 6.01
N SER A 98 1.82 -5.56 5.42
CA SER A 98 1.53 -6.99 5.26
C SER A 98 1.20 -7.68 6.60
N GLY A 99 1.98 -7.41 7.65
CA GLY A 99 1.71 -7.97 8.98
C GLY A 99 0.37 -7.51 9.56
N PHE A 100 0.00 -6.24 9.38
CA PHE A 100 -1.32 -5.76 9.80
C PHE A 100 -2.47 -6.37 8.99
N THR A 101 -2.27 -6.59 7.69
CA THR A 101 -3.31 -7.24 6.85
C THR A 101 -3.50 -8.70 7.19
N GLU A 102 -2.44 -9.43 7.55
CA GLU A 102 -2.52 -10.84 7.98
C GLU A 102 -3.32 -11.00 9.30
N LEU A 103 -3.29 -9.98 10.16
CA LEU A 103 -4.08 -9.96 11.39
C LEU A 103 -5.57 -9.61 11.17
N LEU A 104 -5.95 -9.17 9.96
CA LEU A 104 -7.35 -8.85 9.58
C LEU A 104 -8.04 -9.97 8.78
N SER A 105 -7.26 -10.88 8.19
CA SER A 105 -7.72 -12.03 7.39
C SER A 105 -8.02 -13.26 8.24
#